data_AF-A0AAD0YNG1-F1
#
_entry.id   AF-A0AAD0YNG1-F1
#
_cell.length_a   1.000
_cell.length_b   1.000
_cell.length_c   1.000
_cell.angle_alpha   90.00
_cell.angle_beta   90.00
_cell.angle_gamma   90.00
#
_symmetry.space_group_name_H-M   'P 1'
#
loop_
_entity.id
_entity.type
_entity.pdbx_description
1 polymer ?
#
loop_
_entity_poly.entity_id
_entity_poly.type
_entity_poly.pdbx_seq_one_letter_code
_entity_poly.pdbx_strand_id
1 'polypeptide(L)'
;MITNLTETIIKNWASENIRLSPPATIHSIKTNEEIIGFQFPDDFKEFYLKHDGFIDWDWTKNMFSVWPLARTLEEYDNESDKSFIVFADYLINAIQIGFVKGKDGVFKNSGETHEWIADTFSDTIALIHADADILY
;
A
#
# COMPACT_ATOMS: atom_id res chain seq x y z
N MET A 1 -18.69 7.72 -3.66
CA MET A 1 -18.86 7.68 -2.19
C MET A 1 -17.95 6.61 -1.59
N ILE A 2 -16.63 6.74 -1.75
CA ILE A 2 -15.62 5.80 -1.21
C ILE A 2 -14.89 6.43 0.00
N THR A 3 -14.92 7.76 0.12
CA THR A 3 -14.24 8.55 1.16
C THR A 3 -14.57 8.18 2.60
N ASN A 4 -15.75 7.61 2.89
CA ASN A 4 -16.18 7.32 4.27
C ASN A 4 -15.58 6.00 4.83
N LEU A 5 -15.36 4.99 3.98
CA LEU A 5 -14.82 3.70 4.42
C LEU A 5 -13.35 3.86 4.83
N THR A 6 -12.55 4.48 3.96
CA THR A 6 -11.12 4.71 4.20
C THR A 6 -10.87 5.51 5.47
N GLU A 7 -11.65 6.58 5.70
CA GLU A 7 -11.56 7.37 6.94
C GLU A 7 -11.91 6.58 8.19
N THR A 8 -12.88 5.65 8.08
CA THR A 8 -13.24 4.75 9.18
C THR A 8 -12.11 3.78 9.50
N ILE A 9 -11.50 3.17 8.46
CA ILE A 9 -10.36 2.24 8.62
C ILE A 9 -9.17 2.95 9.28
N ILE A 10 -8.83 4.15 8.81
CA ILE A 10 -7.75 4.96 9.38
C ILE A 10 -7.99 5.26 10.86
N LYS A 11 -9.23 5.63 11.23
CA LYS A 11 -9.59 5.87 12.64
C LYS A 11 -9.47 4.60 13.47
N ASN A 12 -9.86 3.45 12.93
CA ASN A 12 -9.72 2.16 13.61
C ASN A 12 -8.25 1.85 13.88
N TRP A 13 -7.40 1.96 12.86
CA TRP A 13 -5.95 1.74 13.02
C TRP A 13 -5.32 2.69 14.05
N ALA A 14 -5.67 3.97 14.02
CA ALA A 14 -5.22 4.92 15.04
C ALA A 14 -5.70 4.54 16.45
N SER A 15 -6.93 4.03 16.60
CA SER A 15 -7.46 3.55 17.89
C SER A 15 -6.81 2.25 18.37
N GLU A 16 -6.24 1.47 17.45
CA GLU A 16 -5.45 0.27 17.71
C GLU A 16 -3.98 0.60 18.06
N ASN A 17 -3.64 1.89 18.17
CA ASN A 17 -2.28 2.42 18.41
C ASN A 17 -1.28 2.17 17.27
N ILE A 18 -1.76 1.89 16.06
CA ILE A 18 -0.91 1.87 14.87
C ILE A 18 -0.47 3.30 14.59
N ARG A 19 0.84 3.52 14.54
CA ARG A 19 1.41 4.83 14.27
C ARG A 19 1.29 5.14 12.78
N LEU A 20 0.50 6.17 12.46
CA LEU A 20 0.29 6.63 11.08
C LEU A 20 1.26 7.76 10.74
N SER A 21 1.81 7.73 9.53
CA SER A 21 2.65 8.79 9.01
C SER A 21 1.81 10.05 8.73
N PRO A 22 2.43 11.25 8.78
CA PRO A 22 1.74 12.47 8.36
C PRO A 22 1.28 12.35 6.89
N PRO A 23 0.29 13.16 6.47
CA PRO A 23 -0.14 13.16 5.07
C PRO A 23 1.02 13.39 4.10
N ALA A 24 1.01 12.65 2.99
CA ALA A 24 1.91 12.92 1.88
C ALA A 24 1.59 14.27 1.23
N THR A 25 2.56 14.85 0.53
CA THR A 25 2.33 16.04 -0.28
C THR A 25 2.07 15.66 -1.73
N ILE A 26 1.36 16.52 -2.46
CA ILE A 26 1.23 16.36 -3.92
C ILE A 26 2.60 16.28 -4.59
N HIS A 27 3.58 17.05 -4.09
CA HIS A 27 4.94 17.03 -4.61
C HIS A 27 5.61 15.67 -4.38
N SER A 28 5.53 15.11 -3.17
CA SER A 28 6.16 13.81 -2.87
C SER A 28 5.55 12.67 -3.67
N ILE A 29 4.23 12.67 -3.89
CA ILE A 29 3.55 11.71 -4.77
C ILE A 29 4.10 11.84 -6.19
N LYS A 30 4.11 13.05 -6.77
CA LYS A 30 4.63 13.26 -8.13
C LYS A 30 6.09 12.86 -8.29
N THR A 31 6.93 13.19 -7.32
CA THR A 31 8.34 12.79 -7.33
C THR A 31 8.48 11.26 -7.33
N ASN A 32 7.67 10.55 -6.54
CA ASN A 32 7.66 9.09 -6.56
C ASN A 32 7.20 8.54 -7.92
N GLU A 33 6.11 9.08 -8.48
CA GLU A 33 5.62 8.70 -9.80
C GLU A 33 6.67 8.89 -10.91
N GLU A 34 7.40 10.01 -10.86
CA GLU A 34 8.48 10.33 -11.80
C GLU A 34 9.67 9.38 -11.68
N ILE A 35 10.13 9.09 -10.45
CA ILE A 35 11.27 8.19 -10.22
C ILE A 35 10.91 6.74 -10.57
N ILE A 36 9.74 6.28 -10.14
CA ILE A 36 9.27 4.92 -10.39
C ILE A 36 8.87 4.74 -11.86
N GLY A 37 8.48 5.81 -12.56
CA GLY A 37 7.94 5.75 -13.91
C GLY A 37 6.57 5.08 -13.94
N PHE A 38 5.72 5.42 -12.97
CA PHE A 38 4.38 4.87 -12.79
C PHE A 38 3.43 5.96 -12.32
N GLN A 39 2.17 5.94 -12.76
CA GLN A 39 1.14 6.86 -12.28
C GLN A 39 0.28 6.11 -11.27
N PHE A 40 0.24 6.58 -10.02
CA PHE A 40 -0.57 5.94 -9.00
C PHE A 40 -2.07 6.16 -9.27
N PRO A 41 -2.92 5.17 -8.96
CA PRO A 41 -4.36 5.33 -9.01
C PRO A 41 -4.86 6.51 -8.15
N ASP A 42 -6.00 7.09 -8.54
CA ASP A 42 -6.55 8.26 -7.84
C ASP A 42 -6.89 7.95 -6.38
N ASP A 43 -7.39 6.75 -6.09
CA ASP A 43 -7.76 6.34 -4.75
C ASP A 43 -6.55 6.05 -3.84
N PHE A 44 -5.43 5.58 -4.41
CA PHE A 44 -4.13 5.57 -3.74
C PHE A 44 -3.71 7.00 -3.37
N LYS A 45 -3.74 7.94 -4.32
CA LYS A 45 -3.33 9.33 -4.06
C LYS A 45 -4.22 9.99 -3.01
N GLU A 46 -5.53 9.76 -3.06
CA GLU A 46 -6.49 10.26 -2.06
C GLU A 46 -6.20 9.72 -0.66
N PHE A 47 -5.85 8.43 -0.53
CA PHE A 47 -5.43 7.85 0.74
C PHE A 47 -4.16 8.51 1.26
N TYR A 48 -3.12 8.58 0.42
CA TYR A 48 -1.81 9.07 0.82
C TYR A 48 -1.80 10.57 1.15
N LEU A 49 -2.66 11.37 0.50
CA LEU A 49 -2.89 12.77 0.86
C LEU A 49 -3.61 12.97 2.20
N LYS A 50 -4.14 11.90 2.81
CA LYS A 50 -4.66 11.92 4.19
C LYS A 50 -3.63 11.33 5.15
N HIS A 51 -2.99 10.22 4.80
CA HIS A 51 -1.98 9.54 5.60
C HIS A 51 -0.98 8.78 4.73
N ASP A 52 0.31 9.02 4.91
CA ASP A 52 1.40 8.38 4.16
C ASP A 52 1.74 6.99 4.72
N GLY A 53 0.74 6.10 4.83
CA GLY A 53 0.91 4.77 5.41
C GLY A 53 1.28 4.77 6.91
N PHE A 54 1.96 3.72 7.35
CA PHE A 54 2.38 3.51 8.73
C PHE A 54 3.81 4.01 8.97
N ILE A 55 4.12 4.34 10.23
CA ILE A 55 5.46 4.77 10.62
C ILE A 55 6.37 3.55 10.81
N ASP A 56 7.59 3.62 10.26
CA ASP A 56 8.62 2.58 10.36
C ASP A 56 8.13 1.21 9.83
N TRP A 57 8.03 0.23 10.72
CA TRP A 57 7.59 -1.15 10.49
C TRP A 57 6.34 -1.46 11.31
N ASP A 58 5.58 -0.43 11.70
CA ASP A 58 4.32 -0.66 12.41
C ASP A 58 3.39 -1.50 11.54
N TRP A 59 2.52 -2.26 12.18
CA TRP A 59 1.66 -3.22 11.51
C TRP A 59 0.32 -3.36 12.21
N THR A 60 -0.64 -3.92 11.48
CA THR A 60 -1.90 -4.36 12.07
C THR A 60 -1.67 -5.55 13.00
N LYS A 61 -2.64 -5.86 13.86
CA LYS A 61 -2.63 -7.10 14.67
C LYS A 61 -2.44 -8.38 13.84
N ASN A 62 -2.76 -8.32 12.55
CA ASN A 62 -2.62 -9.40 11.57
C ASN A 62 -1.35 -9.26 10.72
N MET A 63 -0.36 -8.51 11.22
CA MET A 63 1.00 -8.41 10.67
C MET A 63 1.09 -7.80 9.26
N PHE A 64 0.10 -6.99 8.87
CA PHE A 64 0.19 -6.18 7.65
C PHE A 64 0.81 -4.82 7.94
N SER A 65 1.81 -4.42 7.15
CA SER A 65 2.36 -3.07 7.16
C SER A 65 1.99 -2.36 5.85
N VAL A 66 1.35 -1.19 5.93
CA VAL A 66 1.13 -0.29 4.78
C VAL A 66 2.23 0.75 4.80
N TRP A 67 3.00 0.86 3.73
CA TRP A 67 4.26 1.60 3.72
C TRP A 67 4.07 3.09 3.42
N PRO A 68 4.91 3.96 3.99
CA PRO A 68 5.07 5.32 3.49
C PRO A 68 5.70 5.30 2.10
N LEU A 69 5.43 6.34 1.31
CA LEU A 69 6.02 6.51 -0.03
C LEU A 69 7.54 6.39 -0.01
N ALA A 70 8.18 6.93 1.02
CA ALA A 70 9.64 6.85 1.17
C ALA A 70 10.15 5.40 1.17
N ARG A 71 9.41 4.48 1.83
CA ARG A 71 9.76 3.07 1.87
C ARG A 71 9.39 2.34 0.59
N THR A 72 8.23 2.65 -0.01
CA THR A 72 7.89 2.18 -1.36
C THR A 72 9.02 2.48 -2.34
N LEU A 73 9.59 3.68 -2.29
CA LEU A 73 10.69 4.08 -3.15
C LEU A 73 12.02 3.38 -2.80
N GLU A 74 12.38 3.32 -1.51
CA GLU A 74 13.61 2.65 -1.05
C GLU A 74 13.63 1.17 -1.46
N GLU A 75 12.54 0.45 -1.21
CA GLU A 75 12.40 -0.96 -1.56
C GLU A 75 12.35 -1.12 -3.08
N TYR A 76 11.61 -0.27 -3.78
CA TYR A 76 11.61 -0.27 -5.24
C TYR A 76 13.02 -0.08 -5.81
N ASP A 77 13.88 0.75 -5.22
CA ASP A 77 15.26 0.97 -5.67
C ASP A 77 16.17 -0.24 -5.40
N ASN A 78 15.96 -0.96 -4.30
CA ASN A 78 16.71 -2.15 -3.93
C ASN A 78 16.29 -3.41 -4.70
N GLU A 79 15.05 -3.46 -5.18
CA GLU A 79 14.51 -4.63 -5.88
C GLU A 79 15.06 -4.80 -7.31
N SER A 80 15.24 -6.05 -7.74
CA SER A 80 15.65 -6.33 -9.12
C SER A 80 14.47 -6.24 -10.10
N ASP A 81 13.27 -6.61 -9.66
CA ASP A 81 12.05 -6.51 -10.44
C ASP A 81 11.45 -5.10 -10.35
N LYS A 82 11.76 -4.26 -11.33
CA LYS A 82 11.20 -2.90 -11.45
C LYS A 82 9.79 -2.86 -12.04
N SER A 83 9.17 -4.02 -12.28
CA SER A 83 7.79 -4.12 -12.77
C SER A 83 6.76 -4.13 -11.65
N PHE A 84 7.16 -4.48 -10.42
CA PHE A 84 6.28 -4.56 -9.26
C PHE A 84 6.58 -3.44 -8.27
N ILE A 85 5.54 -2.73 -7.83
CA ILE A 85 5.63 -1.56 -6.97
C ILE A 85 4.90 -1.87 -5.67
N VAL A 86 5.66 -2.27 -4.66
CA VAL A 86 5.14 -2.71 -3.36
C VAL A 86 4.77 -1.49 -2.52
N PHE A 87 3.56 -1.53 -1.94
CA PHE A 87 3.10 -0.51 -1.00
C PHE A 87 2.67 -1.09 0.35
N ALA A 88 2.60 -2.41 0.47
CA ALA A 88 2.31 -3.08 1.72
C ALA A 88 2.95 -4.48 1.75
N ASP A 89 3.17 -4.99 2.95
CA ASP A 89 3.64 -6.36 3.16
C ASP A 89 2.91 -7.05 4.30
N TYR A 90 2.89 -8.38 4.22
CA TYR A 90 2.58 -9.27 5.33
C TYR A 90 3.87 -9.93 5.81
N LEU A 91 4.04 -9.94 7.15
CA LEU A 91 5.09 -10.69 7.83
C LEU A 91 6.50 -10.45 7.25
N ILE A 92 6.92 -9.18 7.20
CA ILE A 92 8.29 -8.78 6.81
C ILE A 92 8.60 -9.30 5.39
N ASN A 93 7.80 -8.86 4.42
CA ASN A 93 7.90 -9.23 3.00
C ASN A 93 7.68 -10.72 2.69
N ALA A 94 7.08 -11.51 3.59
CA ALA A 94 6.68 -12.88 3.26
C ALA A 94 5.64 -12.90 2.12
N ILE A 95 4.73 -11.92 2.12
CA ILE A 95 3.84 -11.61 1.00
C ILE A 95 3.90 -10.12 0.75
N GLN A 96 4.25 -9.73 -0.46
CA GLN A 96 4.28 -8.33 -0.90
C GLN A 96 2.99 -7.99 -1.63
N ILE A 97 2.47 -6.79 -1.41
CA ILE A 97 1.24 -6.29 -2.03
C ILE A 97 1.56 -5.01 -2.79
N GLY A 98 1.16 -4.94 -4.06
CA GLY A 98 1.60 -3.87 -4.93
C GLY A 98 0.91 -3.79 -6.29
N PHE A 99 1.38 -2.85 -7.09
CA PHE A 99 0.95 -2.66 -8.47
C PHE A 99 1.93 -3.32 -9.43
N VAL A 100 1.42 -3.93 -10.50
CA VAL A 100 2.25 -4.43 -11.61
C VAL A 100 2.14 -3.45 -12.78
N LYS A 101 3.28 -2.92 -13.25
CA LYS A 101 3.30 -1.98 -14.38
C LYS A 101 2.63 -2.57 -15.61
N GLY A 102 1.71 -1.80 -16.20
CA GLY A 102 0.96 -2.21 -17.39
C GLY A 102 -0.20 -3.17 -17.12
N LYS A 103 -0.53 -3.45 -15.85
CA LYS A 103 -1.73 -4.17 -15.46
C LYS A 103 -2.61 -3.31 -14.55
N ASP A 104 -3.92 -3.47 -14.70
CA ASP A 104 -4.89 -2.85 -13.81
C ASP A 104 -5.07 -3.71 -12.55
N GLY A 105 -5.37 -3.05 -11.43
CA GLY A 105 -5.61 -3.69 -10.13
C GLY A 105 -4.36 -3.82 -9.26
N VAL A 106 -4.57 -4.50 -8.13
CA VAL A 106 -3.56 -4.76 -7.10
C VAL A 106 -3.29 -6.26 -7.04
N PHE A 107 -2.03 -6.60 -6.80
CA PHE A 107 -1.52 -7.96 -6.80
C PHE A 107 -0.80 -8.26 -5.50
N LYS A 108 -0.84 -9.53 -5.07
CA LYS A 108 0.08 -10.10 -4.10
C LYS A 108 1.19 -10.89 -4.79
N ASN A 109 2.34 -11.01 -4.14
CA ASN A 109 3.46 -11.83 -4.57
C ASN A 109 4.11 -12.52 -3.37
N SER A 110 4.20 -13.84 -3.43
CA SER A 110 4.87 -14.71 -2.44
C SER A 110 6.08 -15.46 -3.01
N GLY A 111 6.58 -15.04 -4.19
CA GLY A 111 7.79 -15.57 -4.83
C GLY A 111 7.56 -16.40 -6.09
N GLU A 112 6.31 -16.72 -6.44
CA GLU A 112 5.99 -17.52 -7.64
C GLU A 112 5.46 -16.66 -8.79
N THR A 113 4.36 -15.93 -8.56
CA THR A 113 3.73 -15.07 -9.56
C THR A 113 2.97 -13.92 -8.90
N HIS A 114 2.68 -12.87 -9.68
CA HIS A 114 1.76 -11.81 -9.27
C HIS A 114 0.31 -12.30 -9.37
N GLU A 115 -0.34 -12.47 -8.23
CA GLU A 115 -1.74 -12.90 -8.11
C GLU A 115 -2.64 -11.68 -7.87
N TRP A 116 -3.66 -11.49 -8.71
CA TRP A 116 -4.61 -10.39 -8.54
C TRP A 116 -5.44 -10.58 -7.27
N ILE A 117 -5.61 -9.53 -6.47
CA ILE A 117 -6.40 -9.56 -5.22
C ILE A 117 -7.56 -8.56 -5.19
N ALA A 118 -7.47 -7.46 -5.97
CA ALA A 118 -8.50 -6.43 -6.01
C ALA A 118 -8.36 -5.53 -7.24
N ASP A 119 -9.47 -4.92 -7.66
CA ASP A 119 -9.50 -3.95 -8.76
C ASP A 119 -8.94 -2.57 -8.36
N THR A 120 -9.03 -2.21 -7.07
CA THR A 120 -8.64 -0.89 -6.58
C THR A 120 -7.75 -0.97 -5.34
N PHE A 121 -7.02 0.12 -5.09
CA PHE A 121 -6.24 0.26 -3.87
C PHE A 121 -7.17 0.30 -2.64
N SER A 122 -8.30 0.99 -2.73
CA SER A 122 -9.27 1.11 -1.64
C SER A 122 -9.86 -0.25 -1.24
N ASP A 123 -10.17 -1.10 -2.22
CA ASP A 123 -10.63 -2.46 -1.95
C ASP A 123 -9.53 -3.28 -1.26
N THR A 124 -8.26 -3.10 -1.66
CA THR A 124 -7.13 -3.74 -0.99
C THR A 124 -6.98 -3.30 0.46
N ILE A 125 -7.14 -2.01 0.75
CA ILE A 125 -7.13 -1.49 2.13
C ILE A 125 -8.27 -2.10 2.95
N ALA A 126 -9.45 -2.29 2.35
CA ALA A 126 -10.56 -2.97 3.01
C ALA A 126 -10.25 -4.45 3.28
N LEU A 127 -9.61 -5.16 2.34
CA LEU A 127 -9.16 -6.55 2.53
C LEU A 127 -8.13 -6.67 3.67
N ILE A 128 -7.14 -5.77 3.72
CA ILE A 128 -6.12 -5.74 4.77
C ILE A 128 -6.77 -5.48 6.14
N HIS A 129 -7.69 -4.52 6.22
CA HIS A 129 -8.42 -4.24 7.46
C HIS A 129 -9.29 -5.42 7.90
N ALA A 130 -9.90 -6.12 6.96
CA ALA A 130 -10.78 -7.26 7.20
C ALA A 130 -10.04 -8.57 7.44
N ASP A 131 -8.70 -8.61 7.29
CA ASP A 131 -7.91 -9.83 7.40
C ASP A 131 -8.36 -10.93 6.43
N ALA A 132 -8.59 -10.56 5.17
CA ALA A 132 -9.21 -11.45 4.20
C ALA A 132 -8.28 -12.61 3.77
N ASP A 133 -8.83 -13.82 3.73
CA ASP A 133 -8.10 -15.05 3.34
C ASP A 133 -7.38 -14.95 1.99
N ILE A 134 -7.89 -14.14 1.05
CA ILE A 134 -7.28 -13.93 -0.27
C ILE A 134 -5.87 -13.35 -0.20
N LEU A 135 -5.48 -12.75 0.92
CA LEU A 135 -4.16 -12.14 1.11
C LEU A 135 -3.06 -13.15 1.42
N TYR A 136 -3.40 -14.41 1.71
CA TYR A 136 -2.47 -15.48 2.13
C TYR A 136 -2.20 -16.51 1.04
#